data_AF-A0A962SSS8-F1
#
_entry.id   AF-A0A962SSS8-F1
#
_cell.length_a   1.000
_cell.length_b   1.000
_cell.length_c   1.000
_cell.angle_alpha   90.00
_cell.angle_beta   90.00
_cell.angle_gamma   90.00
#
_symmetry.space_group_name_H-M   'P 1'
#
loop_
_entity.id
_entity.type
_entity.pdbx_description
1 polymer ?
#
loop_
_entity_poly.entity_id
_entity_poly.type
_entity_poly.pdbx_seq_one_letter_code
_entity_poly.pdbx_strand_id
1 'polypeptide(L)'
;GSADSASTYTMTVDVTAQNDAPTAGNNTVTTNEDTTYTFAAGDFNFADIDGDTLASVKVTSLESAGSLKLNGSDVTLNQVISKADIDAGLLTFAPAANANGNGYDSFGFSVNDGSADSASTYTMTVDVTAQNDAPTAANNTVTTNEDVTYTFAAGDFNFADIDGDALSSVKVTSLESAGSLKLNGSDVTLNQVISKADIDAGLLTFAPAANANGAG
;
A
#
# COMPACT_ATOMS: atom_id res chain seq x y z
N GLY A 1 12.89 -64.85 -61.60
CA GLY A 1 11.79 -64.15 -60.92
C GLY A 1 12.17 -64.07 -59.46
N SER A 2 12.22 -62.86 -58.90
CA SER A 2 12.35 -62.69 -57.44
C SER A 2 10.93 -62.51 -56.92
N ALA A 3 10.48 -63.42 -56.06
CA ALA A 3 9.22 -63.27 -55.36
C ALA A 3 9.50 -62.48 -54.08
N ASP A 4 8.97 -61.26 -53.98
CA ASP A 4 8.97 -60.50 -52.74
C ASP A 4 8.05 -61.18 -51.70
N SER A 5 8.35 -60.96 -50.42
CA SER A 5 7.57 -61.49 -49.30
C SER A 5 6.11 -61.01 -49.38
N ALA A 6 5.15 -61.96 -49.33
CA ALA A 6 3.71 -61.67 -49.26
C ALA A 6 3.26 -61.17 -47.87
N SER A 7 4.15 -61.17 -46.88
CA SER A 7 3.87 -60.70 -45.52
C SER A 7 4.23 -59.23 -45.36
N THR A 8 3.29 -58.44 -44.85
CA THR A 8 3.54 -57.07 -44.38
C THR A 8 4.18 -57.10 -43.00
N TYR A 9 5.35 -56.48 -42.85
CA TYR A 9 6.02 -56.27 -41.56
C TYR A 9 5.89 -54.80 -41.18
N THR A 10 5.42 -54.53 -39.97
CA THR A 10 5.39 -53.16 -39.42
C THR A 10 6.60 -52.94 -38.52
N MET A 11 7.34 -51.87 -38.78
CA MET A 11 8.33 -51.32 -37.86
C MET A 11 7.65 -50.21 -37.07
N THR A 12 7.59 -50.37 -35.75
CA THR A 12 7.13 -49.32 -34.83
C THR A 12 8.33 -48.56 -34.31
N VAL A 13 8.27 -47.23 -34.37
CA VAL A 13 9.21 -46.32 -33.73
C VAL A 13 8.45 -45.60 -32.64
N ASP A 14 8.86 -45.81 -31.40
CA ASP A 14 8.30 -45.11 -30.25
C ASP A 14 9.20 -43.91 -29.91
N VAL A 15 8.57 -42.75 -29.73
CA VAL A 15 9.23 -41.53 -29.26
C VAL A 15 8.66 -41.20 -27.88
N THR A 16 9.52 -41.05 -26.88
CA THR A 16 9.13 -40.60 -25.54
C THR A 16 9.19 -39.08 -25.49
N ALA A 17 8.12 -38.45 -25.00
CA ALA A 17 8.13 -37.02 -24.71
C ALA A 17 9.16 -36.71 -23.61
N GLN A 18 9.86 -35.59 -23.75
CA GLN A 18 10.75 -35.02 -22.74
C GLN A 18 10.10 -33.72 -22.26
N ASN A 19 10.09 -33.49 -20.95
CA ASN A 19 9.61 -32.24 -20.35
C ASN A 19 10.43 -31.06 -20.90
N ASP A 20 9.74 -30.12 -21.52
CA ASP A 20 10.25 -28.81 -21.88
C ASP A 20 10.21 -27.92 -20.64
N ALA A 21 11.18 -27.00 -20.48
CA ALA A 21 11.20 -26.13 -19.31
C ALA A 21 10.17 -25.00 -19.45
N PRO A 22 9.57 -24.51 -18.34
CA PRO A 22 8.55 -23.49 -18.42
C PRO A 22 9.12 -22.12 -18.79
N THR A 23 8.23 -21.24 -19.22
CA THR A 23 8.50 -19.82 -19.46
C THR A 23 7.62 -18.94 -18.58
N ALA A 24 8.01 -17.68 -18.43
CA ALA A 24 7.22 -16.65 -17.79
C ALA A 24 7.41 -15.31 -18.50
N GLY A 25 6.80 -14.26 -17.98
CA GLY A 25 6.99 -12.90 -18.48
C GLY A 25 7.16 -11.91 -17.33
N ASN A 26 7.85 -10.81 -17.60
CA ASN A 26 7.82 -9.66 -16.69
C ASN A 26 6.37 -9.20 -16.53
N ASN A 27 6.04 -8.68 -15.35
CA ASN A 27 4.73 -8.12 -15.10
C ASN A 27 4.82 -6.89 -14.22
N THR A 28 3.82 -6.03 -14.33
CA THR A 28 3.61 -4.89 -13.44
C THR A 28 2.24 -5.02 -12.80
N VAL A 29 2.20 -5.00 -11.48
CA VAL A 29 0.96 -4.94 -10.69
C VAL A 29 0.85 -3.56 -10.06
N THR A 30 -0.38 -3.15 -9.69
CA THR A 30 -0.63 -1.86 -9.05
C THR A 30 -1.37 -2.06 -7.75
N THR A 31 -0.93 -1.35 -6.71
CA THR A 31 -1.64 -1.21 -5.44
C THR A 31 -1.76 0.26 -5.07
N ASN A 32 -2.58 0.58 -4.09
CA ASN A 32 -2.55 1.89 -3.45
C ASN A 32 -1.46 1.92 -2.37
N GLU A 33 -0.98 3.12 -2.02
CA GLU A 33 -0.19 3.26 -0.80
C GLU A 33 -0.96 2.81 0.43
N ASP A 34 -0.22 2.42 1.45
CA ASP A 34 -0.74 1.82 2.70
C ASP A 34 -1.63 0.58 2.51
N THR A 35 -1.63 0.01 1.31
CA THR A 35 -2.41 -1.17 0.94
C THR A 35 -1.47 -2.30 0.57
N THR A 36 -1.59 -3.41 1.29
CA THR A 36 -0.85 -4.64 0.98
C THR A 36 -1.40 -5.27 -0.31
N TYR A 37 -0.54 -5.48 -1.29
CA TYR A 37 -0.85 -6.27 -2.48
C TYR A 37 -0.69 -7.76 -2.17
N THR A 38 -1.65 -8.58 -2.59
CA THR A 38 -1.59 -10.05 -2.47
C THR A 38 -1.41 -10.64 -3.86
N PHE A 39 -0.30 -11.35 -4.08
CA PHE A 39 0.00 -11.92 -5.40
C PHE A 39 -0.86 -13.14 -5.70
N ALA A 40 -1.24 -13.28 -6.96
CA ALA A 40 -1.89 -14.47 -7.49
C ALA A 40 -0.97 -15.20 -8.48
N ALA A 41 -1.22 -16.50 -8.71
CA ALA A 41 -0.45 -17.29 -9.67
C ALA A 41 -0.45 -16.67 -11.09
N GLY A 42 -1.55 -15.98 -11.46
CA GLY A 42 -1.68 -15.28 -12.74
C GLY A 42 -0.71 -14.12 -12.91
N ASP A 43 -0.20 -13.53 -11.83
CA ASP A 43 0.70 -12.37 -11.91
C ASP A 43 2.06 -12.74 -12.50
N PHE A 44 2.44 -14.02 -12.47
CA PHE A 44 3.76 -14.50 -12.91
C PHE A 44 3.81 -14.85 -14.40
N ASN A 45 2.71 -14.70 -15.15
CA ASN A 45 2.64 -14.92 -16.60
C ASN A 45 3.22 -16.29 -17.04
N PHE A 46 3.02 -17.33 -16.23
CA PHE A 46 3.54 -18.68 -16.48
C PHE A 46 2.95 -19.28 -17.76
N ALA A 47 3.80 -19.94 -18.55
CA ALA A 47 3.40 -20.74 -19.69
C ALA A 47 4.33 -21.94 -19.88
N ASP A 48 3.75 -23.06 -20.28
CA ASP A 48 4.45 -24.31 -20.53
C ASP A 48 3.90 -25.00 -21.79
N ILE A 49 4.77 -25.65 -22.59
CA ILE A 49 4.39 -26.26 -23.87
C ILE A 49 3.81 -27.67 -23.70
N ASP A 50 4.19 -28.38 -22.63
CA ASP A 50 3.65 -29.70 -22.27
C ASP A 50 2.29 -29.56 -21.56
N GLY A 51 1.92 -28.35 -21.15
CA GLY A 51 0.67 -28.04 -20.47
C GLY A 51 0.75 -28.27 -18.96
N ASP A 52 1.96 -28.41 -18.42
CA ASP A 52 2.18 -28.43 -16.99
C ASP A 52 1.75 -27.10 -16.36
N THR A 53 1.46 -27.14 -15.07
CA THR A 53 1.00 -25.97 -14.31
C THR A 53 2.14 -25.43 -13.47
N LEU A 54 2.10 -24.12 -13.16
CA LEU A 54 3.01 -23.52 -12.18
C LEU A 54 3.04 -24.35 -10.88
N ALA A 55 4.21 -24.85 -10.50
CA ALA A 55 4.42 -25.53 -9.23
C ALA A 55 4.94 -24.58 -8.16
N SER A 56 5.89 -23.71 -8.52
CA SER A 56 6.45 -22.73 -7.60
C SER A 56 7.11 -21.54 -8.30
N VAL A 57 7.33 -20.49 -7.53
CA VAL A 57 8.11 -19.31 -7.91
C VAL A 57 9.33 -19.23 -6.99
N LYS A 58 10.52 -19.01 -7.56
CA LYS A 58 11.73 -18.77 -6.79
C LYS A 58 12.09 -17.30 -6.88
N VAL A 59 12.31 -16.63 -5.75
CA VAL A 59 12.74 -15.23 -5.72
C VAL A 59 14.25 -15.13 -5.98
N THR A 60 14.63 -14.43 -7.05
CA THR A 60 16.02 -14.35 -7.54
C THR A 60 16.67 -12.99 -7.30
N SER A 61 15.90 -11.97 -6.96
CA SER A 61 16.38 -10.73 -6.33
C SER A 61 15.29 -10.19 -5.41
N LEU A 62 15.67 -9.57 -4.31
CA LEU A 62 14.73 -8.98 -3.36
C LEU A 62 14.35 -7.56 -3.79
N GLU A 63 13.23 -7.11 -3.24
CA GLU A 63 12.79 -5.72 -3.21
C GLU A 63 13.81 -4.82 -2.48
N SER A 64 13.81 -3.53 -2.80
CA SER A 64 14.66 -2.49 -2.20
C SER A 64 13.89 -1.51 -1.29
N ALA A 65 12.56 -1.47 -1.42
CA ALA A 65 11.61 -0.64 -0.69
C ALA A 65 10.31 -1.42 -0.43
N GLY A 66 9.61 -1.08 0.65
CA GLY A 66 8.48 -1.88 1.12
C GLY A 66 8.93 -3.21 1.73
N SER A 67 8.05 -4.21 1.70
CA SER A 67 8.30 -5.51 2.31
C SER A 67 7.55 -6.63 1.58
N LEU A 68 8.31 -7.54 0.97
CA LEU A 68 7.82 -8.78 0.39
C LEU A 68 7.80 -9.86 1.47
N LYS A 69 6.63 -10.42 1.74
CA LYS A 69 6.41 -11.40 2.81
C LYS A 69 5.76 -12.67 2.29
N LEU A 70 6.17 -13.79 2.89
CA LEU A 70 5.49 -15.07 2.80
C LEU A 70 4.93 -15.42 4.17
N ASN A 71 3.60 -15.55 4.26
CA ASN A 71 2.89 -15.88 5.50
C ASN A 71 3.31 -14.96 6.68
N GLY A 72 3.44 -13.67 6.39
CA GLY A 72 3.83 -12.64 7.35
C GLY A 72 5.32 -12.56 7.72
N SER A 73 6.17 -13.47 7.21
CA SER A 73 7.62 -13.42 7.39
C SER A 73 8.31 -12.88 6.14
N ASP A 74 9.41 -12.15 6.30
CA ASP A 74 10.15 -11.59 5.17
C ASP A 74 10.64 -12.69 4.23
N VAL A 75 10.49 -12.46 2.93
CA VAL A 75 11.02 -13.34 1.89
C VAL A 75 12.54 -13.18 1.83
N THR A 76 13.24 -14.30 1.62
CA THR A 76 14.69 -14.34 1.51
C THR A 76 15.14 -14.66 0.09
N LEU A 77 16.35 -14.25 -0.26
CA LEU A 77 16.92 -14.51 -1.58
C LEU A 77 17.00 -16.02 -1.85
N ASN A 78 16.60 -16.43 -3.05
CA ASN A 78 16.48 -17.83 -3.49
C ASN A 78 15.36 -18.63 -2.83
N GLN A 79 14.48 -18.01 -2.05
CA GLN A 79 13.33 -18.69 -1.45
C GLN A 79 12.38 -19.18 -2.55
N VAL A 80 11.99 -20.45 -2.44
CA VAL A 80 10.99 -21.09 -3.28
C VAL A 80 9.64 -20.97 -2.59
N ILE A 81 8.66 -20.46 -3.31
CA ILE A 81 7.31 -20.19 -2.84
C ILE A 81 6.37 -21.08 -3.67
N SER A 82 5.65 -21.97 -3.00
CA SER A 82 4.77 -22.91 -3.70
C SER A 82 3.57 -22.20 -4.31
N LYS A 83 3.02 -22.73 -5.41
CA LYS A 83 1.74 -22.25 -5.94
C LYS A 83 0.62 -22.33 -4.89
N ALA A 84 0.65 -23.35 -4.02
CA ALA A 84 -0.33 -23.48 -2.95
C ALA A 84 -0.28 -22.30 -1.97
N ASP A 85 0.91 -21.82 -1.60
CA ASP A 85 1.06 -20.64 -0.73
C ASP A 85 0.60 -19.36 -1.43
N ILE A 86 0.87 -19.22 -2.73
CA ILE A 86 0.40 -18.09 -3.55
C ILE A 86 -1.13 -18.11 -3.65
N ASP A 87 -1.73 -19.26 -3.98
CA ASP A 87 -3.18 -19.43 -4.07
C ASP A 87 -3.87 -19.21 -2.70
N ALA A 88 -3.17 -19.49 -1.61
CA ALA A 88 -3.63 -19.20 -0.24
C ALA A 88 -3.46 -17.72 0.15
N GLY A 89 -2.93 -16.87 -0.73
CA GLY A 89 -2.73 -15.44 -0.50
C GLY A 89 -1.62 -15.13 0.50
N LEU A 90 -0.64 -16.03 0.65
CA LEU A 90 0.43 -15.87 1.63
C LEU A 90 1.60 -15.03 1.12
N LEU A 91 1.76 -14.90 -0.20
CA LEU A 91 2.76 -14.03 -0.80
C LEU A 91 2.18 -12.62 -0.97
N THR A 92 2.75 -11.66 -0.25
CA THR A 92 2.25 -10.29 -0.18
C THR A 92 3.36 -9.28 -0.30
N PHE A 93 3.07 -8.10 -0.85
CA PHE A 93 3.95 -6.93 -0.82
C PHE A 93 3.25 -5.76 -0.16
N ALA A 94 3.86 -5.18 0.87
CA ALA A 94 3.39 -3.94 1.50
C ALA A 94 4.36 -2.80 1.15
N PRO A 95 3.91 -1.73 0.48
CA PRO A 95 4.70 -0.51 0.33
C PRO A 95 5.10 0.06 1.70
N ALA A 96 6.16 0.87 1.75
CA ALA A 96 6.44 1.67 2.93
C ALA A 96 5.28 2.66 3.17
N ALA A 97 5.02 3.00 4.44
CA ALA A 97 3.92 3.88 4.78
C ALA A 97 4.02 5.22 4.04
N ASN A 98 2.89 5.68 3.48
CA ASN A 98 2.76 6.95 2.75
C ASN A 98 3.71 7.11 1.55
N ALA A 99 4.19 6.00 0.99
CA ALA A 99 5.13 6.01 -0.11
C ALA A 99 4.45 5.52 -1.39
N ASN A 100 4.60 6.28 -2.47
CA ASN A 100 3.97 6.01 -3.76
C ASN A 100 4.92 6.28 -4.93
N GLY A 101 4.57 5.78 -6.12
CA GLY A 101 5.32 5.99 -7.35
C GLY A 101 5.08 4.92 -8.43
N ASN A 102 5.28 5.31 -9.70
CA ASN A 102 5.37 4.35 -10.81
C ASN A 102 6.73 3.65 -10.78
N GLY A 103 6.73 2.33 -10.94
CA GLY A 103 7.88 1.48 -10.72
C GLY A 103 8.40 1.62 -9.29
N TYR A 104 7.49 1.73 -8.31
CA TYR A 104 7.81 1.96 -6.91
C TYR A 104 8.92 1.02 -6.42
N ASP A 105 8.75 -0.27 -6.72
CA ASP A 105 9.82 -1.24 -6.53
C ASP A 105 9.65 -2.48 -7.41
N SER A 106 10.63 -3.38 -7.36
CA SER A 106 10.59 -4.64 -8.08
C SER A 106 11.39 -5.74 -7.39
N PHE A 107 11.01 -6.99 -7.67
CA PHE A 107 11.79 -8.16 -7.30
C PHE A 107 11.92 -9.11 -8.50
N GLY A 108 12.95 -9.94 -8.47
CA GLY A 108 13.26 -10.89 -9.53
C GLY A 108 12.70 -12.27 -9.20
N PHE A 109 12.27 -13.02 -10.21
CA PHE A 109 11.77 -14.38 -10.03
C PHE A 109 12.10 -15.33 -11.18
N SER A 110 12.07 -16.63 -10.90
CA SER A 110 11.96 -17.70 -11.89
C SER A 110 10.77 -18.60 -11.54
N VAL A 111 10.24 -19.33 -12.52
CA VAL A 111 9.09 -20.24 -12.33
C VAL A 111 9.52 -21.69 -12.50
N ASN A 112 8.78 -22.60 -11.87
CA ASN A 112 9.00 -24.04 -11.95
C ASN A 112 7.66 -24.74 -12.24
N ASP A 113 7.66 -25.76 -13.09
CA ASP A 113 6.49 -26.55 -13.53
C ASP A 113 6.28 -27.84 -12.70
N GLY A 114 7.17 -28.13 -11.76
CA GLY A 114 7.22 -29.37 -10.96
C GLY A 114 8.37 -30.31 -11.37
N SER A 115 8.96 -30.08 -12.54
CA SER A 115 10.04 -30.87 -13.14
C SER A 115 11.31 -30.04 -13.36
N ALA A 116 11.17 -28.82 -13.91
CA ALA A 116 12.26 -27.94 -14.33
C ALA A 116 11.98 -26.47 -13.99
N ASP A 117 13.05 -25.72 -13.76
CA ASP A 117 13.02 -24.26 -13.63
C ASP A 117 13.05 -23.60 -15.02
N SER A 118 12.44 -22.43 -15.14
CA SER A 118 12.59 -21.59 -16.31
C SER A 118 14.05 -21.19 -16.52
N ALA A 119 14.52 -21.25 -17.77
CA ALA A 119 15.92 -20.95 -18.10
C ALA A 119 16.33 -19.48 -17.85
N SER A 120 15.36 -18.56 -17.83
CA SER A 120 15.55 -17.13 -17.57
C SER A 120 14.92 -16.71 -16.24
N THR A 121 15.37 -15.57 -15.73
CA THR A 121 14.73 -14.84 -14.64
C THR A 121 13.93 -13.66 -15.20
N TYR A 122 12.89 -13.28 -14.48
CA TYR A 122 11.93 -12.24 -14.84
C TYR A 122 11.76 -11.25 -13.70
N THR A 123 11.13 -10.12 -13.99
CA THR A 123 10.92 -9.04 -13.02
C THR A 123 9.44 -8.85 -12.74
N MET A 124 9.09 -8.83 -11.47
CA MET A 124 7.81 -8.35 -10.97
C MET A 124 8.00 -6.91 -10.50
N THR A 125 7.33 -5.96 -11.14
CA THR A 125 7.30 -4.55 -10.74
C THR A 125 6.00 -4.26 -10.00
N VAL A 126 6.07 -3.49 -8.92
CA VAL A 126 4.90 -2.98 -8.21
C VAL A 126 4.84 -1.47 -8.41
N ASP A 127 3.74 -1.00 -8.98
CA ASP A 127 3.35 0.41 -8.98
C ASP A 127 2.52 0.71 -7.73
N VAL A 128 2.75 1.87 -7.10
CA VAL A 128 2.00 2.31 -5.93
C VAL A 128 1.33 3.65 -6.22
N THR A 129 0.00 3.68 -6.19
CA THR A 129 -0.77 4.91 -6.42
C THR A 129 -1.02 5.66 -5.12
N ALA A 130 -0.78 6.97 -5.15
CA ALA A 130 -1.07 7.84 -4.02
C ALA A 130 -2.57 7.87 -3.67
N GLN A 131 -2.88 7.95 -2.38
CA GLN A 131 -4.20 8.17 -1.83
C GLN A 131 -4.14 9.30 -0.81
N ASN A 132 -5.17 10.14 -0.81
CA ASN A 132 -5.22 11.26 0.12
C ASN A 132 -5.31 10.77 1.56
N ASP A 133 -4.36 11.17 2.37
CA ASP A 133 -4.35 11.01 3.80
C ASP A 133 -5.27 12.03 4.47
N ALA A 134 -5.84 11.66 5.62
CA ALA A 134 -6.57 12.62 6.43
C ALA A 134 -5.58 13.45 7.27
N PRO A 135 -5.83 14.75 7.49
CA PRO A 135 -4.98 15.55 8.35
C PRO A 135 -5.09 15.06 9.80
N THR A 136 -3.96 15.11 10.48
CA THR A 136 -3.83 14.87 11.91
C THR A 136 -3.76 16.18 12.67
N ALA A 137 -4.14 16.16 13.95
CA ALA A 137 -4.01 17.30 14.85
C ALA A 137 -3.45 16.85 16.20
N ALA A 138 -2.61 17.67 16.81
CA ALA A 138 -2.09 17.48 18.15
C ALA A 138 -2.69 18.50 19.12
N ASN A 139 -2.75 18.13 20.40
CA ASN A 139 -3.18 19.05 21.45
C ASN A 139 -2.26 20.26 21.51
N ASN A 140 -2.85 21.41 21.83
CA ASN A 140 -2.12 22.63 22.10
C ASN A 140 -2.71 23.31 23.35
N THR A 141 -1.89 24.10 24.04
CA THR A 141 -2.35 24.94 25.14
C THR A 141 -1.93 26.36 24.85
N VAL A 142 -2.92 27.23 24.68
CA VAL A 142 -2.73 28.68 24.60
C VAL A 142 -2.93 29.28 25.98
N THR A 143 -2.19 30.33 26.29
CA THR A 143 -2.35 31.08 27.54
C THR A 143 -2.65 32.54 27.24
N THR A 144 -3.54 33.11 28.04
CA THR A 144 -3.87 34.54 28.05
C THR A 144 -3.97 35.01 29.48
N ASN A 145 -3.85 36.32 29.70
CA ASN A 145 -4.09 36.91 31.01
C ASN A 145 -5.60 36.91 31.31
N GLU A 146 -5.95 36.97 32.59
CA GLU A 146 -7.33 37.22 33.00
C GLU A 146 -7.86 38.51 32.35
N ASP A 147 -9.15 38.51 32.03
CA ASP A 147 -9.86 39.62 31.37
C ASP A 147 -9.27 40.05 30.01
N VAL A 148 -8.34 39.28 29.43
CA VAL A 148 -7.77 39.52 28.10
C VAL A 148 -8.32 38.49 27.12
N THR A 149 -9.06 38.98 26.12
CA THR A 149 -9.54 38.15 25.02
C THR A 149 -8.36 37.61 24.21
N TYR A 150 -8.34 36.31 23.99
CA TYR A 150 -7.40 35.63 23.11
C TYR A 150 -8.01 35.50 21.71
N THR A 151 -7.25 35.88 20.68
CA THR A 151 -7.63 35.67 19.28
C THR A 151 -6.82 34.51 18.74
N PHE A 152 -7.51 33.46 18.28
CA PHE A 152 -6.84 32.29 17.71
C PHE A 152 -6.29 32.61 16.33
N ALA A 153 -5.14 32.00 16.02
CA ALA A 153 -4.53 31.97 14.70
C ALA A 153 -4.46 30.51 14.20
N ALA A 154 -4.28 30.33 12.89
CA ALA A 154 -4.14 28.99 12.31
C ALA A 154 -2.99 28.18 12.95
N GLY A 155 -1.93 28.86 13.40
CA GLY A 155 -0.79 28.24 14.08
C GLY A 155 -1.08 27.68 15.47
N ASP A 156 -2.23 28.01 16.08
CA ASP A 156 -2.64 27.45 17.37
C ASP A 156 -3.18 26.02 17.24
N PHE A 157 -3.54 25.62 16.03
CA PHE A 157 -4.03 24.28 15.70
C PHE A 157 -2.87 23.49 15.11
N ASN A 158 -2.19 22.71 15.96
CA ASN A 158 -1.04 21.88 15.60
C ASN A 158 -1.43 20.77 14.60
N PHE A 159 -1.73 21.13 13.35
CA PHE A 159 -2.16 20.23 12.29
C PHE A 159 -0.96 19.76 11.46
N ALA A 160 -1.06 18.55 10.93
CA ALA A 160 -0.13 18.02 9.94
C ALA A 160 -0.90 17.14 8.95
N ASP A 161 -0.53 17.21 7.69
CA ASP A 161 -1.11 16.43 6.61
C ASP A 161 0.03 15.84 5.78
N ILE A 162 -0.09 14.56 5.42
CA ILE A 162 0.99 13.81 4.76
C ILE A 162 1.14 14.25 3.30
N ASP A 163 0.03 14.57 2.63
CA ASP A 163 0.01 15.09 1.27
C ASP A 163 0.45 16.56 1.19
N GLY A 164 0.54 17.22 2.33
CA GLY A 164 0.88 18.63 2.44
C GLY A 164 -0.31 19.57 2.24
N ASP A 165 -1.54 19.05 2.39
CA ASP A 165 -2.74 19.87 2.32
C ASP A 165 -2.75 20.92 3.45
N ALA A 166 -3.15 22.15 3.11
CA ALA A 166 -3.25 23.23 4.08
C ALA A 166 -4.53 23.10 4.93
N LEU A 167 -4.47 23.60 6.17
CA LEU A 167 -5.65 23.67 7.04
C LEU A 167 -6.82 24.36 6.32
N SER A 168 -7.95 23.68 6.23
CA SER A 168 -9.17 24.22 5.62
C SER A 168 -10.15 24.76 6.67
N SER A 169 -10.35 24.01 7.75
CA SER A 169 -11.25 24.36 8.84
C SER A 169 -10.93 23.57 10.10
N VAL A 170 -11.48 24.01 11.23
CA VAL A 170 -11.47 23.30 12.51
C VAL A 170 -12.90 23.00 12.92
N LYS A 171 -13.14 21.81 13.51
CA LYS A 171 -14.45 21.45 14.06
C LYS A 171 -14.39 21.43 15.57
N VAL A 172 -15.28 22.17 16.22
CA VAL A 172 -15.36 22.23 17.67
C VAL A 172 -16.12 21.03 18.21
N THR A 173 -15.41 20.09 18.84
CA THR A 173 -15.96 18.82 19.36
C THR A 173 -16.19 18.81 20.87
N SER A 174 -15.74 19.86 21.56
CA SER A 174 -16.03 20.13 22.97
C SER A 174 -16.08 21.64 23.16
N LEU A 175 -16.91 22.09 24.09
CA LEU A 175 -17.03 23.51 24.45
C LEU A 175 -16.29 23.75 25.77
N GLU A 176 -15.94 25.01 25.99
CA GLU A 176 -15.34 25.50 27.21
C GLU A 176 -16.23 25.23 28.44
N SER A 177 -15.58 24.94 29.57
CA SER A 177 -16.25 24.83 30.88
C SER A 177 -16.38 26.17 31.60
N ALA A 178 -15.54 27.14 31.24
CA ALA A 178 -15.53 28.50 31.75
C ALA A 178 -15.03 29.48 30.67
N GLY A 179 -15.48 30.73 30.75
CA GLY A 179 -15.23 31.73 29.71
C GLY A 179 -16.28 31.67 28.59
N SER A 180 -15.93 32.18 27.41
CA SER A 180 -16.80 32.20 26.24
C SER A 180 -15.96 32.12 24.97
N LEU A 181 -16.17 31.06 24.19
CA LEU A 181 -15.63 30.88 22.85
C LEU A 181 -16.61 31.46 21.82
N LYS A 182 -16.12 32.41 21.01
CA LYS A 182 -16.94 33.16 20.05
C LYS A 182 -16.38 33.11 18.65
N LEU A 183 -17.28 32.98 17.67
CA LEU A 183 -17.03 33.21 16.26
C LEU A 183 -17.76 34.46 15.81
N ASN A 184 -17.01 35.47 15.36
CA ASN A 184 -17.56 36.75 14.90
C ASN A 184 -18.54 37.37 15.92
N GLY A 185 -18.17 37.29 17.22
CA GLY A 185 -18.95 37.83 18.33
C GLY A 185 -20.14 36.96 18.81
N SER A 186 -20.47 35.88 18.11
CA SER A 186 -21.52 34.93 18.52
C SER A 186 -20.93 33.68 19.18
N ASP A 187 -21.63 33.09 20.14
CA ASP A 187 -21.15 31.89 20.83
C ASP A 187 -20.99 30.72 19.85
N VAL A 188 -19.88 30.01 19.99
CA VAL A 188 -19.60 28.80 19.21
C VAL A 188 -20.44 27.65 19.73
N THR A 189 -20.93 26.81 18.82
CA THR A 189 -21.77 25.66 19.14
C THR A 189 -21.04 24.34 18.92
N LEU A 190 -21.48 23.29 19.61
CA LEU A 190 -20.90 21.96 19.45
C LEU A 190 -21.06 21.48 18.00
N ASN A 191 -20.00 20.88 17.46
CA ASN A 191 -19.84 20.46 16.08
C ASN A 191 -19.75 21.58 15.04
N GLN A 192 -19.68 22.84 15.46
CA GLN A 192 -19.49 23.95 14.53
C GLN A 192 -18.14 23.83 13.82
N VAL A 193 -18.20 23.98 12.50
CA VAL A 193 -17.02 24.05 11.64
C VAL A 193 -16.67 25.52 11.45
N ILE A 194 -15.42 25.87 11.73
CA ILE A 194 -14.88 27.22 11.65
C ILE A 194 -13.83 27.21 10.54
N SER A 195 -14.03 28.03 9.52
CA SER A 195 -13.12 28.06 8.37
C SER A 195 -11.76 28.67 8.76
N LYS A 196 -10.69 28.26 8.08
CA LYS A 196 -9.39 28.92 8.23
C LYS A 196 -9.48 30.41 7.90
N ALA A 197 -10.32 30.80 6.95
CA ALA A 197 -10.53 32.21 6.61
C ALA A 197 -11.09 33.02 7.79
N ASP A 198 -12.03 32.47 8.56
CA ASP A 198 -12.55 33.13 9.76
C ASP A 198 -11.49 33.24 10.87
N ILE A 199 -10.65 32.21 11.02
CA ILE A 199 -9.52 32.21 11.96
C ILE A 199 -8.49 33.26 11.54
N ASP A 200 -8.07 33.29 10.28
CA ASP A 200 -7.11 34.25 9.74
C ASP A 200 -7.63 35.69 9.83
N ALA A 201 -8.95 35.88 9.73
CA ALA A 201 -9.61 37.16 9.95
C ALA A 201 -9.74 37.56 11.43
N GLY A 202 -9.28 36.71 12.36
CA GLY A 202 -9.31 36.95 13.80
C GLY A 202 -10.71 36.88 14.41
N LEU A 203 -11.64 36.18 13.76
CA LEU A 203 -13.03 36.11 14.20
C LEU A 203 -13.26 35.06 15.29
N LEU A 204 -12.37 34.08 15.42
CA LEU A 204 -12.41 33.10 16.50
C LEU A 204 -11.66 33.63 17.72
N THR A 205 -12.39 33.84 18.81
CA THR A 205 -11.86 34.44 20.04
C THR A 205 -12.33 33.70 21.28
N PHE A 206 -11.52 33.71 22.33
CA PHE A 206 -11.89 33.22 23.65
C PHE A 206 -11.75 34.34 24.69
N ALA A 207 -12.81 34.62 25.44
CA ALA A 207 -12.78 35.53 26.57
C ALA A 207 -12.82 34.72 27.89
N PRO A 208 -11.78 34.82 28.75
CA PRO A 208 -11.82 34.21 30.07
C PRO A 208 -13.01 34.73 30.91
N ALA A 209 -13.49 33.93 31.86
CA ALA A 209 -14.44 34.42 32.86
C ALA A 209 -13.79 35.51 33.72
N ALA A 210 -14.59 36.48 34.19
CA ALA A 210 -14.07 37.65 34.91
C ALA A 210 -13.30 37.26 36.18
N ASN A 211 -12.07 37.76 36.33
CA ASN A 211 -11.15 37.43 37.44
C ASN A 211 -10.84 35.92 37.58
N ALA A 212 -10.96 35.14 36.50
CA ALA A 212 -10.68 33.71 36.54
C ALA A 212 -9.17 33.43 36.55
N ASN A 213 -8.73 32.53 37.42
CA ASN A 213 -7.36 32.02 37.49
C ASN A 213 -7.32 30.48 37.56
N GLY A 214 -6.31 29.87 36.94
CA GLY A 214 -6.12 28.41 36.92
C GLY A 214 -5.75 27.87 35.53
N ALA A 215 -5.41 26.59 35.47
CA ALA A 215 -5.28 25.85 34.21
C ALA A 215 -6.64 25.27 33.82
N GLY A 216 -7.01 25.40 32.54
CA GLY A 216 -8.20 24.80 31.93
C GLY A 216 -8.04 23.32 31.63
#